data_AF-A0AAV5IQM2-F1
#
_entry.id   AF-A0AAV5IQM2-F1
#
_cell.length_a   1.000
_cell.length_b   1.000
_cell.length_c   1.000
_cell.angle_alpha   90.00
_cell.angle_beta   90.00
_cell.angle_gamma   90.00
#
_symmetry.space_group_name_H-M   'P 1'
#
loop_
_entity.id
_entity.type
_entity.pdbx_description
1 polymer ?
#
loop_
_entity_poly.entity_id
_entity_poly.type
_entity_poly.pdbx_seq_one_letter_code
_entity_poly.pdbx_strand_id
1 'polypeptide(L)'
;MIFEALTNIKDANGADISAIISYIEQRHEIQANFRRSISSRLRRLVSQGKLEKVQNCYKIRKDTVLGVKTPPKTKDRIRQPQGGGVTSSIETVEEAATTAAYRVAEAENKSFLAAEAVKEAERISRIAEDTESTLQLVKEIYEQCVRGEIVLLA
;
A
#
# COMPACT_ATOMS: atom_id res chain seq x y z
N MET A 1 -5.30 -6.27 17.06
CA MET A 1 -4.03 -6.79 16.51
C MET A 1 -2.79 -6.03 16.99
N ILE A 2 -2.17 -5.08 16.27
CA ILE A 2 -0.87 -4.50 16.70
C ILE A 2 -0.98 -3.70 18.02
N PHE A 3 -1.92 -2.75 18.13
CA PHE A 3 -2.11 -1.98 19.35
C PHE A 3 -2.54 -2.85 20.54
N GLU A 4 -3.32 -3.87 20.27
CA GLU A 4 -3.77 -4.85 21.27
C GLU A 4 -2.60 -5.70 21.78
N ALA A 5 -1.72 -6.17 20.89
CA ALA A 5 -0.48 -6.85 21.26
C ALA A 5 0.38 -5.95 22.14
N LEU A 6 0.59 -4.70 21.72
CA LEU A 6 1.38 -3.71 22.46
C LEU A 6 0.77 -3.29 23.80
N THR A 7 -0.55 -3.41 23.96
CA THR A 7 -1.25 -3.12 25.22
C THR A 7 -1.15 -4.30 26.20
N ASN A 8 -1.10 -5.53 25.67
CA ASN A 8 -1.06 -6.75 26.48
C ASN A 8 0.37 -7.20 26.83
N ILE A 9 1.37 -6.90 26.00
CA ILE A 9 2.77 -7.20 26.26
C ILE A 9 3.33 -6.13 27.23
N LYS A 10 3.46 -6.50 28.51
CA LYS A 10 3.92 -5.61 29.59
C LYS A 10 5.45 -5.54 29.69
N ASP A 11 6.09 -5.04 28.65
CA ASP A 11 7.54 -4.79 28.67
C ASP A 11 7.86 -3.31 28.85
N ALA A 12 8.81 -3.01 29.75
CA ALA A 12 9.24 -1.65 30.06
C ALA A 12 9.74 -0.89 28.81
N ASN A 13 10.30 -1.61 27.83
CA ASN A 13 10.82 -1.08 26.58
C ASN A 13 9.90 -1.31 25.37
N GLY A 14 8.70 -1.87 25.58
CA GLY A 14 7.76 -2.24 24.50
C GLY A 14 8.04 -3.62 23.92
N ALA A 15 7.33 -3.96 22.84
CA ALA A 15 7.42 -5.28 22.22
C ALA A 15 8.24 -5.24 20.92
N ASP A 16 9.07 -6.23 20.69
CA ASP A 16 9.77 -6.41 19.42
C ASP A 16 8.85 -6.99 18.34
N ILE A 17 9.33 -7.01 17.09
CA ILE A 17 8.54 -7.49 15.95
C ILE A 17 8.13 -8.95 16.16
N SER A 18 9.03 -9.77 16.70
CA SER A 18 8.80 -11.19 16.95
C SER A 18 7.69 -11.41 17.98
N ALA A 19 7.72 -10.72 19.13
CA ALA A 19 6.70 -10.82 20.16
C ALA A 19 5.33 -10.34 19.67
N ILE A 20 5.28 -9.27 18.88
CA ILE A 20 4.03 -8.79 18.28
C ILE A 20 3.46 -9.84 17.31
N ILE A 21 4.30 -10.43 16.48
CA ILE A 21 3.88 -11.48 15.54
C ILE A 21 3.37 -12.70 16.30
N SER A 22 4.14 -13.21 17.27
CA SER A 22 3.76 -14.39 18.05
C SER A 22 2.46 -14.18 18.84
N TYR A 23 2.24 -12.98 19.40
CA TYR A 23 0.97 -12.65 20.07
C TYR A 23 -0.22 -12.72 19.11
N ILE A 24 -0.06 -12.22 17.88
CA ILE A 24 -1.14 -12.20 16.89
C ILE A 24 -1.34 -13.61 16.30
N GLU A 25 -0.27 -14.39 16.12
CA GLU A 25 -0.31 -15.78 15.62
C GLU A 25 -1.11 -16.71 16.55
N GLN A 26 -1.04 -16.48 17.86
CA GLN A 26 -1.79 -17.28 18.84
C GLN A 26 -3.29 -16.96 18.88
N ARG A 27 -3.73 -15.83 18.33
CA ARG A 27 -5.12 -15.34 18.45
C ARG A 27 -5.87 -15.27 17.13
N HIS A 28 -5.19 -15.35 15.99
CA HIS A 28 -5.78 -15.24 14.67
C HIS A 28 -5.08 -16.18 13.66
N GLU A 29 -5.83 -16.72 12.70
CA GLU A 29 -5.26 -17.46 11.57
C GLU A 29 -4.50 -16.50 10.65
N ILE A 30 -3.21 -16.76 10.46
CA ILE A 30 -2.30 -15.81 9.81
C ILE A 30 -1.91 -16.31 8.40
N GLN A 31 -2.11 -15.44 7.40
CA GLN A 31 -1.66 -15.68 6.03
C GLN A 31 -0.12 -15.58 5.90
N ALA A 32 0.46 -16.37 5.00
CA ALA A 32 1.92 -16.53 4.82
C ALA A 32 2.73 -15.21 4.66
N ASN A 33 2.11 -14.13 4.16
CA ASN A 33 2.76 -12.84 3.94
C ASN A 33 2.71 -11.87 5.14
N PHE A 34 2.17 -12.32 6.27
CA PHE A 34 1.87 -11.44 7.40
C PHE A 34 3.10 -10.77 8.00
N ARG A 35 4.23 -11.48 8.13
CA ARG A 35 5.46 -10.91 8.70
C ARG A 35 5.94 -9.67 7.93
N ARG A 36 5.89 -9.73 6.59
CA ARG A 36 6.26 -8.60 5.73
C ARG A 36 5.29 -7.44 5.89
N SER A 37 3.99 -7.74 6.01
CA SER A 37 2.94 -6.74 6.19
C SER A 37 2.98 -6.06 7.57
N ILE A 38 3.37 -6.77 8.63
CA ILE A 38 3.54 -6.23 9.99
C ILE A 38 4.66 -5.19 10.00
N SER A 39 5.81 -5.51 9.41
CA SER A 39 6.97 -4.61 9.38
C SER A 39 6.67 -3.29 8.67
N SER A 40 5.97 -3.33 7.53
CA SER A 40 5.58 -2.10 6.82
C SER A 40 4.54 -1.28 7.61
N ARG A 41 3.60 -1.97 8.25
CA ARG A 41 2.54 -1.34 9.06
C ARG A 41 3.10 -0.71 10.33
N LEU A 42 4.06 -1.35 11.01
CA LEU A 42 4.78 -0.80 12.17
C LEU A 42 5.57 0.47 11.78
N ARG A 43 6.34 0.42 10.69
CA ARG A 43 7.07 1.59 10.18
C ARG A 43 6.13 2.76 9.93
N ARG A 44 4.99 2.51 9.25
CA ARG A 44 3.98 3.53 8.99
C ARG A 44 3.37 4.11 10.28
N LEU A 45 3.10 3.28 11.29
CA LEU A 45 2.54 3.74 12.56
C LEU A 45 3.54 4.58 13.38
N VAL A 46 4.84 4.31 13.25
CA VAL A 46 5.90 5.16 13.80
C VAL A 46 5.95 6.51 13.09
N SER A 47 5.93 6.53 11.75
CA SER A 47 5.89 7.79 10.97
C SER A 47 4.61 8.61 11.22
N GLN A 48 3.50 7.94 11.57
CA GLN A 48 2.25 8.61 11.97
C GLN A 48 2.28 9.16 13.41
N GLY A 49 3.35 8.95 14.17
CA GLY A 49 3.47 9.36 15.56
C GLY A 49 2.60 8.57 16.54
N LYS A 50 1.98 7.45 16.11
CA LYS A 50 1.13 6.62 16.98
C LYS A 50 1.93 5.61 17.79
N LEU A 51 3.05 5.17 17.22
CA LEU A 51 4.03 4.32 17.88
C LEU A 51 5.37 5.05 17.99
N GLU A 52 6.14 4.65 18.99
CA GLU A 52 7.52 5.04 19.18
C GLU A 52 8.39 3.79 19.04
N LYS A 53 9.48 3.89 18.27
CA LYS A 53 10.46 2.82 18.16
C LYS A 53 11.59 3.10 19.15
N VAL A 54 11.69 2.26 20.17
CA VAL A 54 12.76 2.31 21.18
C VAL A 54 13.70 1.15 20.89
N GLN A 55 14.88 1.43 20.32
CA GLN A 55 15.81 0.41 19.82
C GLN A 55 15.13 -0.55 18.82
N ASN A 56 14.93 -1.81 19.18
CA ASN A 56 14.25 -2.82 18.36
C ASN A 56 12.80 -3.07 18.75
N CYS A 57 12.30 -2.36 19.77
CA CYS A 57 10.96 -2.51 20.32
C CYS A 57 10.06 -1.34 19.92
N TYR A 58 8.75 -1.61 19.91
CA TYR A 58 7.71 -0.65 19.60
C TYR A 58 6.85 -0.39 20.84
N LYS A 59 6.50 0.86 21.09
CA LYS A 59 5.63 1.29 22.19
C LYS A 59 4.53 2.21 21.67
N ILE A 60 3.37 2.20 22.32
CA ILE A 60 2.30 3.16 22.03
C ILE A 60 2.68 4.51 22.65
N ARG A 61 2.60 5.60 21.88
CA ARG A 61 2.80 6.94 22.44
C ARG A 61 1.68 7.28 23.41
N LYS A 62 2.01 7.78 24.60
CA LYS A 62 1.06 8.10 25.67
C LYS A 62 -0.01 9.12 25.25
N ASP A 63 0.30 9.97 24.28
CA ASP A 63 -0.64 10.98 23.73
C ASP A 63 -1.80 10.36 22.94
N THR A 64 -1.67 9.09 22.53
CA THR A 64 -2.70 8.36 21.76
C THR A 64 -3.82 7.79 22.65
N VAL A 65 -3.65 7.79 23.98
CA VAL A 65 -4.59 7.18 24.93
C VAL A 65 -5.70 8.17 25.36
N LEU A 66 -5.52 9.47 25.08
CA LEU A 66 -6.49 10.50 25.44
C LEU A 66 -7.14 11.10 24.19
N GLY A 67 -8.33 10.60 23.85
CA GLY A 67 -9.30 11.40 23.11
C GLY A 67 -9.64 10.93 21.71
N VAL A 68 -10.70 10.13 21.64
CA VAL A 68 -11.59 10.02 20.48
C VAL A 68 -12.11 11.42 20.08
N LYS A 69 -12.22 11.64 18.76
CA LYS A 69 -12.90 12.73 18.00
C LYS A 69 -12.04 13.92 17.51
N THR A 70 -11.66 13.92 16.22
CA THR A 70 -12.30 14.72 15.13
C THR A 70 -11.46 14.77 13.82
N PRO A 71 -12.07 15.00 12.64
CA PRO A 71 -11.40 15.07 11.33
C PRO A 71 -10.60 16.39 11.12
N PRO A 72 -9.79 16.49 10.04
CA PRO A 72 -8.64 17.39 9.97
C PRO A 72 -9.05 18.85 9.78
N LYS A 73 -8.49 19.74 10.60
CA LYS A 73 -8.49 21.17 10.32
C LYS A 73 -7.08 21.70 10.38
N THR A 74 -6.58 21.99 9.18
CA THR A 74 -5.68 23.11 8.92
C THR A 74 -6.07 24.33 9.74
N LYS A 75 -5.12 24.90 10.47
CA LYS A 75 -4.97 26.36 10.59
C LYS A 75 -3.71 26.71 11.39
N ASP A 76 -2.88 27.49 10.71
CA ASP A 76 -2.19 28.66 11.22
C ASP A 76 -2.35 28.90 12.72
N ARG A 77 -1.21 28.88 13.42
CA ARG A 77 -1.07 29.73 14.58
C ARG A 77 0.29 30.42 14.57
N ILE A 78 0.24 31.63 14.02
CA ILE A 78 1.27 32.65 14.11
C ILE A 78 1.50 33.03 15.58
N ARG A 79 2.79 32.96 15.97
CA ARG A 79 3.56 33.73 16.99
C ARG A 79 3.23 33.57 18.49
N GLN A 80 4.27 33.20 19.26
CA GLN A 80 5.01 34.18 20.07
C GLN A 80 6.43 33.67 20.45
N PRO A 81 7.38 34.57 20.77
CA PRO A 81 8.81 34.39 20.53
C PRO A 81 9.56 34.08 21.81
N GLN A 82 10.33 32.98 21.84
CA GLN A 82 11.49 32.86 22.73
C GLN A 82 12.61 32.14 21.98
N GLY A 83 13.79 32.75 22.02
CA GLY A 83 14.91 32.48 21.13
C GLY A 83 15.64 31.18 21.39
N GLY A 84 16.48 30.85 20.41
CA GLY A 84 17.51 29.80 20.50
C GLY A 84 17.19 28.58 19.64
N GLY A 85 17.81 28.51 18.46
CA GLY A 85 17.96 27.25 17.71
C GLY A 85 17.49 27.31 16.25
N VAL A 86 18.34 27.87 15.37
CA VAL A 86 18.22 27.82 13.90
C VAL A 86 18.26 26.38 13.34
N THR A 87 18.48 25.36 14.19
CA THR A 87 18.70 23.97 13.81
C THR A 87 17.44 23.12 13.70
N SER A 88 16.33 23.47 14.39
CA SER A 88 15.12 22.62 14.41
C SER A 88 14.27 22.70 13.14
N SER A 89 14.29 23.83 12.42
CA SER A 89 13.49 24.00 11.19
C SER A 89 14.14 23.35 9.95
N ILE A 90 15.44 23.10 9.96
CA ILE A 90 16.17 22.50 8.83
C ILE A 90 15.94 20.99 8.78
N GLU A 91 16.02 20.30 9.93
CA GLU A 91 15.78 18.84 10.02
C GLU A 91 14.36 18.47 9.55
N THR A 92 13.35 19.28 9.87
CA THR A 92 11.96 19.03 9.44
C THR A 92 11.73 19.23 7.95
N VAL A 93 12.51 20.10 7.28
CA VAL A 93 12.38 20.34 5.83
C VAL A 93 13.10 19.25 5.04
N GLU A 94 14.25 18.78 5.53
CA GLU A 94 15.01 17.68 4.92
C GLU A 94 14.26 16.33 5.02
N GLU A 95 13.64 16.04 6.15
CA GLU A 95 12.81 14.84 6.32
C GLU A 95 11.56 14.89 5.42
N ALA A 96 10.95 16.07 5.26
CA ALA A 96 9.83 16.28 4.35
C ALA A 96 10.25 16.10 2.88
N ALA A 97 11.42 16.60 2.49
CA ALA A 97 11.97 16.43 1.15
C ALA A 97 12.28 14.95 0.85
N THR A 98 12.88 14.23 1.79
CA THR A 98 13.18 12.79 1.67
C THR A 98 11.89 11.97 1.53
N THR A 99 10.88 12.30 2.33
CA THR A 99 9.56 11.65 2.23
C THR A 99 8.89 11.95 0.89
N ALA A 100 8.96 13.19 0.41
CA ALA A 100 8.42 13.57 -0.89
C ALA A 100 9.12 12.82 -2.03
N ALA A 101 10.46 12.75 -2.02
CA ALA A 101 11.24 12.02 -3.01
C ALA A 101 10.87 10.52 -3.04
N TYR A 102 10.74 9.87 -1.88
CA TYR A 102 10.32 8.47 -1.81
C TYR A 102 8.91 8.26 -2.38
N ARG A 103 7.97 9.17 -2.07
CA ARG A 103 6.59 9.09 -2.59
C ARG A 103 6.52 9.31 -4.09
N VAL A 104 7.35 10.20 -4.64
CA VAL A 104 7.46 10.42 -6.09
C VAL A 104 7.99 9.15 -6.76
N ALA A 105 9.09 8.58 -6.27
CA ALA A 105 9.63 7.34 -6.81
C ALA A 105 8.63 6.17 -6.75
N GLU A 106 7.89 6.04 -5.64
CA GLU A 106 6.84 5.02 -5.50
C GLU A 106 5.70 5.25 -6.51
N ALA A 107 5.28 6.50 -6.72
CA ALA A 107 4.24 6.86 -7.67
C ALA A 107 4.68 6.59 -9.12
N GLU A 108 5.90 6.97 -9.49
CA GLU A 108 6.48 6.72 -10.81
C GLU A 108 6.58 5.22 -11.10
N ASN A 109 7.09 4.43 -10.14
CA ASN A 109 7.16 2.98 -10.30
C ASN A 109 5.78 2.35 -10.48
N LYS A 110 4.78 2.77 -9.72
CA LYS A 110 3.39 2.29 -9.89
C LYS A 110 2.81 2.70 -11.23
N SER A 111 3.07 3.92 -11.67
CA SER A 111 2.63 4.42 -12.97
C SER A 111 3.25 3.62 -14.12
N PHE A 112 4.54 3.28 -14.02
CA PHE A 112 5.22 2.46 -15.00
C PHE A 112 4.60 1.06 -15.11
N LEU A 113 4.41 0.39 -13.97
CA LEU A 113 3.78 -0.95 -13.94
C LEU A 113 2.35 -0.93 -14.46
N ALA A 114 1.58 0.13 -14.15
CA ALA A 114 0.23 0.29 -14.68
C ALA A 114 0.23 0.48 -16.20
N ALA A 115 1.15 1.30 -16.73
CA ALA A 115 1.29 1.50 -18.17
C ALA A 115 1.70 0.22 -18.90
N GLU A 116 2.60 -0.56 -18.33
CA GLU A 116 3.01 -1.86 -18.88
C GLU A 116 1.84 -2.87 -18.89
N ALA A 117 1.07 -2.93 -17.80
CA ALA A 117 -0.12 -3.78 -17.70
C ALA A 117 -1.19 -3.39 -18.72
N VAL A 118 -1.42 -2.10 -18.96
CA VAL A 118 -2.37 -1.62 -19.99
C VAL A 118 -1.89 -2.01 -21.38
N LYS A 119 -0.60 -1.82 -21.69
CA LYS A 119 -0.03 -2.20 -22.99
C LYS A 119 -0.22 -3.69 -23.27
N GLU A 120 -0.02 -4.54 -22.27
CA GLU A 120 -0.22 -5.98 -22.41
C GLU A 120 -1.70 -6.35 -22.53
N ALA A 121 -2.58 -5.71 -21.75
CA ALA A 121 -4.02 -5.91 -21.86
C ALA A 121 -4.56 -5.53 -23.24
N GLU A 122 -4.11 -4.41 -23.81
CA GLU A 122 -4.45 -4.00 -25.18
C GLU A 122 -3.96 -5.00 -26.23
N ARG A 123 -2.76 -5.56 -26.05
CA ARG A 123 -2.23 -6.60 -26.94
C ARG A 123 -3.11 -7.84 -26.90
N ILE A 124 -3.52 -8.27 -25.71
CA ILE A 124 -4.42 -9.41 -25.53
C ILE A 124 -5.80 -9.13 -26.13
N SER A 125 -6.35 -7.92 -25.93
CA SER A 125 -7.64 -7.50 -26.51
C SER A 125 -7.65 -7.62 -28.03
N ARG A 126 -6.62 -7.11 -28.70
CA ARG A 126 -6.51 -7.21 -30.17
C ARG A 126 -6.52 -8.66 -30.65
N ILE A 127 -5.77 -9.54 -29.97
CA ILE A 127 -5.74 -10.97 -30.34
C ILE A 127 -7.10 -11.63 -30.07
N ALA A 128 -7.78 -11.25 -29.00
CA ALA A 128 -9.11 -11.76 -28.70
C ALA A 128 -10.13 -11.34 -29.78
N GLU A 129 -10.10 -10.08 -30.20
CA GLU A 129 -10.93 -9.54 -31.29
C GLU A 129 -10.64 -10.24 -32.63
N ASP A 130 -9.37 -10.42 -33.00
CA ASP A 130 -8.97 -11.15 -34.21
C ASP A 130 -9.45 -12.62 -34.18
N THR A 131 -9.34 -13.25 -33.01
CA THR A 131 -9.78 -14.64 -32.81
C THR A 131 -11.30 -14.77 -32.89
N GLU A 132 -12.04 -13.81 -32.32
CA GLU A 132 -13.50 -13.77 -32.38
C GLU A 132 -13.98 -13.55 -33.81
N SER A 133 -13.38 -12.61 -34.55
CA SER A 133 -13.65 -12.38 -35.98
C SER A 133 -13.39 -13.62 -36.82
N THR A 134 -12.26 -14.30 -36.61
CA THR A 134 -11.92 -15.55 -37.30
C THR A 134 -12.92 -16.66 -36.96
N LEU A 135 -13.31 -16.80 -35.70
CA LEU A 135 -14.30 -17.80 -35.28
C LEU A 135 -15.66 -17.53 -35.93
N GLN A 136 -16.05 -16.25 -36.00
CA GLN A 136 -17.31 -15.84 -36.62
C GLN A 136 -17.33 -16.18 -38.12
N LEU A 137 -16.24 -15.89 -38.84
CA LEU A 137 -16.08 -16.29 -40.24
C LEU A 137 -16.20 -17.82 -40.41
N VAL A 138 -15.52 -18.61 -39.57
CA VAL A 138 -15.59 -20.07 -39.64
C VAL A 138 -17.00 -20.59 -39.37
N LYS A 139 -17.74 -19.99 -38.44
CA LYS A 139 -19.14 -20.35 -38.19
C LYS A 139 -20.01 -20.06 -39.40
N GLU A 140 -19.84 -18.91 -40.04
CA GLU A 140 -20.61 -18.54 -41.24
C GLU A 140 -20.33 -19.50 -42.39
N ILE A 141 -19.07 -19.85 -42.63
CA ILE A 141 -18.67 -20.87 -43.62
C ILE A 141 -19.34 -22.21 -43.29
N TYR A 142 -19.27 -22.64 -42.03
CA TYR A 142 -19.88 -23.89 -41.59
C TYR A 142 -21.40 -23.91 -41.86
N GLU A 143 -22.10 -22.84 -41.51
CA GLU A 143 -23.54 -22.72 -41.75
C GLU A 143 -23.89 -22.74 -43.24
N GLN A 144 -23.11 -22.07 -44.09
CA GLN A 144 -23.27 -22.12 -45.55
C GLN A 144 -23.10 -23.55 -46.08
N CYS A 145 -22.06 -24.26 -45.64
CA CYS A 145 -21.83 -25.66 -46.00
C CYS A 145 -22.99 -26.58 -45.57
N VAL A 146 -23.56 -26.37 -44.37
CA VAL A 146 -24.72 -27.14 -43.88
C VAL A 146 -25.95 -26.93 -44.76
N ARG A 147 -26.10 -25.75 -45.37
CA ARG A 147 -27.17 -25.45 -46.34
C ARG A 147 -26.87 -25.98 -47.75
N GLY A 148 -25.70 -26.60 -47.98
CA GLY A 148 -25.27 -27.08 -49.29
C GLY A 148 -24.78 -25.97 -50.22
N GLU A 149 -24.49 -24.78 -49.69
CA GLU A 149 -23.92 -23.68 -50.46
C GLU A 149 -22.42 -23.93 -50.71
N ILE A 150 -21.93 -23.56 -51.89
CA ILE A 150 -20.50 -23.66 -52.24
C ILE A 150 -19.79 -22.40 -51.74
N VAL A 151 -18.85 -22.56 -50.81
CA VAL A 151 -18.03 -21.46 -50.28
C VAL A 151 -16.67 -21.43 -50.98
N LEU A 152 -16.33 -20.30 -51.58
CA LEU A 152 -15.00 -20.05 -52.17
C LEU A 152 -14.15 -19.28 -51.16
N LEU A 153 -13.05 -19.90 -50.71
CA LEU A 153 -12.04 -19.26 -49.87
C LEU A 153 -11.00 -18.60 -50.76
N ALA A 154 -10.74 -17.31 -50.54
CA ALA A 154 -9.73 -16.53 -51.25
C ALA A 154 -8.36 -16.62 -50.57
#